data_AF-U5DMN8-F1
#
_entry.id   AF-U5DMN8-F1
#
_cell.length_a   1.000
_cell.length_b   1.000
_cell.length_c   1.000
_cell.angle_alpha   90.00
_cell.angle_beta   90.00
_cell.angle_gamma   90.00
#
_symmetry.space_group_name_H-M   'P 1'
#
loop_
_entity.id
_entity.type
_entity.pdbx_description
1 polymer ?
#
loop_
_entity_poly.entity_id
_entity_poly.type
_entity_poly.pdbx_seq_one_letter_code
_entity_poly.pdbx_strand_id
1 'polypeptide(L)' 'IASLTEEAVDTQEIRQQQLAGIQQEWSDSAIAQSLTASQAGRVYFTTFFEWNFYNGPLGTELVLEQLRQFLLEN' A
#
# COMPACT_ATOMS: atom_id res chain seq x y z
N ILE A 1 12.07 -6.73 22.47
CA ILE A 1 10.65 -6.36 22.28
C ILE A 1 10.50 -4.86 22.03
N ALA A 2 11.08 -3.99 22.86
CA ALA A 2 11.03 -2.53 22.62
C ALA A 2 11.70 -2.04 21.31
N SER A 3 12.74 -2.72 20.78
CA SER A 3 13.39 -2.27 19.53
C SER A 3 12.66 -2.66 18.25
N LEU A 4 11.69 -3.57 18.31
CA LEU A 4 10.91 -3.98 17.12
C LEU A 4 9.73 -3.04 16.86
N THR A 5 9.30 -2.29 17.87
CA THR A 5 8.17 -1.36 17.77
C THR A 5 8.57 0.01 17.22
N GLU A 6 9.80 0.48 17.45
CA GLU A 6 10.29 1.74 16.86
C GLU A 6 10.60 1.60 15.36
N GLU A 7 11.22 0.50 14.94
CA GLU A 7 11.49 0.20 13.50
C GLU A 7 10.21 0.07 12.66
N ALA A 8 9.16 -0.54 13.23
CA ALA A 8 7.88 -0.72 12.54
C ALA A 8 7.11 0.60 12.37
N VAL A 9 7.19 1.51 13.35
CA VAL A 9 6.57 2.85 13.28
C VAL A 9 7.26 3.70 12.21
N ASP A 10 8.60 3.68 12.15
CA ASP A 10 9.39 4.38 11.14
C ASP A 10 9.05 3.92 9.71
N THR A 11 8.91 2.60 9.52
CA THR A 11 8.60 2.02 8.21
C THR A 11 7.21 2.41 7.70
N GLN A 12 6.20 2.48 8.58
CA GLN A 12 4.83 2.84 8.20
C GLN A 12 4.69 4.32 7.88
N GLU A 13 5.35 5.21 8.63
CA GLU A 13 5.32 6.65 8.35
C GLU A 13 6.03 6.97 7.04
N ILE A 14 7.18 6.35 6.78
CA ILE A 14 7.89 6.46 5.49
C ILE A 14 7.00 5.97 4.35
N ARG A 15 6.33 4.83 4.51
CA ARG A 15 5.38 4.30 3.52
C ARG A 15 4.27 5.32 3.24
N GLN A 16 3.66 5.90 4.28
CA GLN A 16 2.60 6.91 4.11
C GLN A 16 3.10 8.15 3.36
N GLN A 17 4.28 8.65 3.71
CA GLN A 17 4.89 9.79 3.02
C GLN A 17 5.15 9.49 1.53
N GLN A 18 5.59 8.27 1.21
CA GLN A 18 5.80 7.83 -0.17
C GLN A 18 4.48 7.70 -0.97
N LEU A 19 3.38 7.36 -0.31
CA LEU A 19 2.08 7.19 -0.95
C LEU A 19 1.24 8.47 -1.02
N ALA A 20 1.50 9.46 -0.15
CA ALA A 20 0.68 10.66 -0.03
C ALA A 20 0.50 11.41 -1.36
N GLY A 21 1.56 11.53 -2.16
CA GLY A 21 1.52 12.20 -3.47
C GLY A 21 0.56 11.51 -4.44
N ILE A 22 0.72 10.21 -4.66
CA ILE A 22 -0.13 9.46 -5.60
C ILE A 22 -1.57 9.32 -5.10
N GLN A 23 -1.79 9.27 -3.78
CA GLN A 23 -3.13 9.27 -3.19
C GLN A 23 -3.85 10.59 -3.48
N GLN A 24 -3.17 11.72 -3.31
CA GLN A 24 -3.72 13.04 -3.61
C GLN A 24 -4.01 13.18 -5.12
N GLU A 25 -3.05 12.82 -5.98
CA GLU A 25 -3.22 12.88 -7.44
C GLU A 25 -4.39 12.00 -7.93
N TRP A 26 -4.54 10.80 -7.34
CA TRP A 26 -5.68 9.92 -7.65
C TRP A 26 -7.00 10.52 -7.17
N SER A 27 -7.03 11.11 -5.98
CA SER A 27 -8.21 11.78 -5.43
C SER A 27 -8.67 12.96 -6.28
N ASP A 28 -7.73 13.77 -6.78
CA ASP A 28 -8.03 14.99 -7.54
C ASP A 28 -8.37 14.73 -9.01
N SER A 29 -8.03 13.54 -9.53
CA SER A 29 -8.25 13.19 -10.93
C SER A 29 -9.70 12.78 -11.21
N ALA A 30 -10.42 13.61 -11.96
CA ALA A 30 -11.79 13.29 -12.41
C ALA A 30 -11.87 11.97 -13.21
N ILE A 31 -10.83 11.65 -13.99
CA ILE A 31 -10.74 10.37 -14.71
C ILE A 31 -10.59 9.23 -13.72
N ALA A 32 -9.68 9.34 -12.75
CA ALA A 32 -9.48 8.30 -11.74
C ALA A 32 -10.76 8.07 -10.91
N GLN A 33 -11.45 9.14 -10.52
CA GLN A 33 -12.73 9.06 -9.78
C GLN A 33 -13.89 8.51 -10.62
N SER A 34 -13.80 8.58 -11.96
CA SER A 34 -14.80 7.97 -12.85
C SER A 34 -14.68 6.45 -12.97
N LEU A 35 -13.56 5.85 -12.53
CA LEU A 35 -13.32 4.42 -12.64
C LEU A 35 -14.22 3.63 -11.69
N THR A 36 -14.73 2.48 -12.16
CA THR A 36 -15.53 1.55 -11.34
C THR A 36 -14.77 1.05 -10.10
N ALA A 37 -13.44 0.97 -10.16
CA ALA A 37 -12.62 0.61 -9.00
C ALA A 37 -12.70 1.70 -7.91
N SER A 38 -12.54 2.96 -8.28
CA SER A 38 -12.64 4.11 -7.36
C SER A 38 -14.04 4.21 -6.76
N GLN A 39 -15.07 4.13 -7.59
CA GLN A 39 -16.47 4.22 -7.13
C GLN A 39 -16.88 3.06 -6.20
N ALA A 40 -16.22 1.91 -6.33
CA ALA A 40 -16.48 0.75 -5.49
C ALA A 40 -15.55 0.66 -4.27
N GLY A 41 -14.69 1.65 -4.01
CA GLY A 41 -13.72 1.62 -2.91
C GLY A 41 -12.66 0.52 -3.06
N ARG A 42 -12.30 0.15 -4.30
CA ARG A 42 -11.36 -0.94 -4.63
C ARG A 42 -10.05 -0.40 -5.23
N VAL A 43 -9.55 0.69 -4.67
CA VAL A 43 -8.24 1.26 -5.03
C VAL A 43 -7.33 1.09 -3.83
N TYR A 44 -6.23 0.39 -4.04
CA TYR A 44 -5.23 0.10 -3.02
C TYR A 44 -3.89 0.68 -3.46
N PHE A 45 -3.21 1.34 -2.54
CA PHE A 45 -1.93 2.00 -2.79
C PHE A 45 -0.81 1.18 -2.17
N THR A 46 0.26 0.98 -2.93
CA THR A 46 1.45 0.24 -2.49
C THR A 46 2.71 0.87 -3.08
N THR A 47 3.86 0.56 -2.51
CA THR A 47 5.14 1.08 -2.96
C THR A 47 5.78 0.17 -4.01
N PHE A 48 6.60 0.75 -4.89
CA PHE A 48 7.37 -0.02 -5.85
C PHE A 48 8.26 -1.07 -5.16
N PHE A 49 8.84 -0.71 -4.01
CA PHE A 49 9.74 -1.58 -3.27
C PHE A 49 9.03 -2.85 -2.78
N GLU A 50 7.81 -2.72 -2.25
CA GLU A 50 7.06 -3.85 -1.72
C GLU A 50 6.60 -4.84 -2.80
N TRP A 51 6.26 -4.33 -3.99
CA TRP A 51 5.65 -5.16 -5.05
C TRP A 51 6.59 -5.56 -6.17
N ASN A 52 7.73 -4.89 -6.35
CA ASN A 52 8.61 -5.11 -7.50
C ASN A 52 10.08 -5.39 -7.14
N PHE A 53 10.53 -5.11 -5.91
CA PHE A 53 11.94 -5.30 -5.55
C PHE A 53 12.25 -6.75 -5.16
N TYR A 54 11.39 -7.39 -4.36
CA TYR A 54 11.60 -8.77 -3.90
C TYR A 54 10.82 -9.79 -4.75
N ASN A 55 11.37 -10.18 -5.90
CA ASN A 55 10.70 -11.11 -6.82
C ASN A 55 10.96 -12.60 -6.51
N GLY A 56 11.27 -12.93 -5.26
CA GLY A 56 11.50 -14.29 -4.77
C GLY A 56 10.41 -14.77 -3.80
N PRO A 57 10.51 -15.99 -3.25
CA PRO A 57 9.49 -16.55 -2.35
C PRO A 57 9.15 -15.66 -1.15
N LEU A 58 10.15 -15.00 -0.55
CA LEU A 58 9.93 -14.07 0.56
C LEU A 58 9.10 -12.84 0.15
N GLY A 59 9.37 -12.27 -1.01
CA GLY A 59 8.55 -11.14 -1.47
C GLY A 59 7.17 -11.57 -1.93
N THR A 60 7.01 -12.80 -2.43
CA THR A 60 5.69 -13.39 -2.66
C THR A 60 4.90 -13.48 -1.35
N GLU A 61 5.52 -13.93 -0.26
CA GLU A 61 4.89 -13.99 1.06
C GLU A 61 4.45 -12.59 1.54
N LEU A 62 5.30 -11.58 1.39
CA LEU A 62 4.97 -10.19 1.74
C LEU A 62 3.80 -9.63 0.91
N VAL A 63 3.76 -9.89 -0.40
CA VAL A 63 2.65 -9.46 -1.27
C VAL A 63 1.35 -10.16 -0.89
N LEU A 64 1.39 -11.46 -0.58
CA LEU A 64 0.21 -12.20 -0.14
C LEU A 64 -0.34 -11.67 1.19
N GLU A 65 0.54 -11.33 2.13
CA GLU A 65 0.15 -10.72 3.41
C GLU A 65 -0.49 -9.33 3.20
N GLN A 66 0.08 -8.50 2.34
CA GLN A 66 -0.50 -7.18 2.05
C GLN A 66 -1.86 -7.29 1.31
N LEU A 67 -2.01 -8.26 0.42
CA LEU A 67 -3.30 -8.57 -0.20
C LEU A 67 -4.35 -9.02 0.83
N ARG A 68 -3.95 -9.81 1.83
CA ARG A 68 -4.82 -10.20 2.93
C ARG A 68 -5.28 -8.95 3.72
N GLN A 69 -4.36 -8.06 4.07
CA GLN A 69 -4.69 -6.80 4.76
C GLN A 69 -5.66 -5.95 3.93
N PHE A 70 -5.46 -5.84 2.62
CA PHE A 70 -6.33 -5.06 1.74
C PHE A 70 -7.74 -5.63 1.57
N LEU A 71 -7.88 -6.96 1.55
CA LEU A 71 -9.11 -7.61 1.10
C LEU A 71 -9.90 -8.28 2.22
N LEU A 72 -9.26 -8.61 3.34
CA LEU A 72 -9.82 -9.47 4.39
C LEU A 72 -9.83 -8.84 5.77
N GLU A 73 -9.08 -7.76 6.00
CA GLU A 73 -9.00 -7.11 7.30
C GLU A 73 -9.74 -5.76 7.23
N ASN A 74 -10.84 -5.66 7.99
CA ASN A 74 -11.63 -4.46 8.24
C ASN A 74 -11.49 -4.04 9.71
#